data_AF-A0A5C7N6G1-F1
#
_entry.id   AF-A0A5C7N6G1-F1
#
_cell.length_a   1.000
_cell.length_b   1.000
_cell.length_c   1.000
_cell.angle_alpha   90.00
_cell.angle_beta   90.00
_cell.angle_gamma   90.00
#
_symmetry.space_group_name_H-M   'P 1'
#
loop_
_entity.id
_entity.type
_entity.pdbx_description
1 polymer ?
#
loop_
_entity_poly.entity_id
_entity_poly.type
_entity_poly.pdbx_seq_one_letter_code
_entity_poly.pdbx_strand_id
1 'polypeptide(L)'
;MARQSYTDAQILQALRAAAALRGEPLSHSRYDAVAGRVSGPSSARIIQRFGSWRSACTAAGVTTAAAAREYRPKWDRATVAAAVAAYLASGGSTGTYTDYQAWARGEADRPSGPTVRNVMGGWNEAKEAAGRDLTPR
;
A
#
# COMPACT_ATOMS: atom_id res chain seq x y z
N MET A 1 37.56 -0.78 -6.39
CA MET A 1 36.87 -0.09 -5.29
C MET A 1 36.52 -1.11 -4.21
N ALA A 2 37.00 -0.93 -2.97
CA ALA A 2 36.80 -1.90 -1.89
C ALA A 2 35.33 -1.98 -1.47
N ARG A 3 34.73 -3.18 -1.49
CA ARG A 3 33.40 -3.43 -0.95
C ARG A 3 33.53 -3.45 0.57
N GLN A 4 33.32 -2.31 1.24
CA GLN A 4 33.22 -2.28 2.69
C GLN A 4 32.18 -3.30 3.13
N SER A 5 32.62 -4.26 3.94
CA SER A 5 31.77 -5.33 4.45
C SER A 5 31.20 -4.86 5.79
N TYR A 6 29.93 -4.47 5.77
CA TYR A 6 29.20 -4.07 6.97
C TYR A 6 28.68 -5.31 7.68
N THR A 7 28.98 -5.43 8.97
CA THR A 7 28.34 -6.42 9.85
C THR A 7 26.94 -5.97 10.21
N ASP A 8 26.07 -6.91 10.61
CA ASP A 8 24.70 -6.57 11.01
C ASP A 8 24.71 -5.57 12.17
N ALA A 9 25.62 -5.74 13.15
CA ALA A 9 25.78 -4.80 14.26
C ALA A 9 26.13 -3.38 13.79
N GLN A 10 27.02 -3.22 12.81
CA GLN A 10 27.36 -1.91 12.24
C GLN A 10 26.16 -1.27 11.54
N ILE A 11 25.35 -2.07 10.84
CA ILE A 11 24.14 -1.60 10.18
C ILE A 11 23.11 -1.11 11.21
N LEU A 12 22.88 -1.88 12.28
CA LEU A 12 21.95 -1.50 13.34
C LEU A 12 22.42 -0.25 14.08
N GLN A 13 23.73 -0.10 14.31
CA GLN A 13 24.31 1.11 14.90
C GLN A 13 24.11 2.33 13.99
N ALA A 14 24.35 2.19 12.68
CA ALA A 14 24.14 3.26 11.72
C ALA A 14 22.67 3.71 11.67
N LEU A 15 21.72 2.77 11.75
CA LEU A 15 20.28 3.07 11.81
C LEU A 15 19.93 3.86 13.07
N ARG A 16 20.44 3.48 14.24
CA ARG A 16 20.24 4.22 15.50
C ARG A 16 20.85 5.61 15.46
N ALA A 17 22.07 5.74 14.95
CA ALA A 17 22.74 7.02 14.81
C ALA A 17 21.99 7.94 13.83
N ALA A 18 21.48 7.40 12.71
CA ALA A 18 20.69 8.17 11.76
C ALA A 18 19.36 8.64 12.35
N ALA A 19 18.70 7.79 13.16
CA ALA A 19 17.50 8.16 13.91
C ALA A 19 17.77 9.29 14.91
N ALA A 20 18.87 9.21 15.66
CA ALA A 20 19.28 10.28 16.58
C ALA A 20 19.58 11.61 15.86
N LEU A 21 20.11 11.57 14.63
CA LEU A 21 20.44 12.75 13.85
C LEU A 21 19.23 13.39 13.13
N ARG A 22 18.27 12.59 12.67
CA ARG A 22 17.16 13.05 11.81
C ARG A 22 15.80 13.03 12.50
N GLY A 23 15.73 12.43 13.69
CA GLY A 23 14.49 12.15 14.39
C GLY A 23 13.75 10.94 13.82
N GLU A 24 12.85 10.41 14.63
CA GLU A 24 11.90 9.38 14.24
C GLU A 24 10.58 10.05 13.80
N PRO A 25 9.83 9.48 12.85
CA PRO A 25 10.12 8.23 12.15
C PRO A 25 11.21 8.32 11.04
N LEU A 26 12.05 7.30 10.96
CA LEU A 26 13.14 7.21 9.97
C LEU A 26 12.70 6.50 8.68
N SER A 27 12.69 7.22 7.55
CA SER A 27 12.49 6.66 6.21
C SER A 27 13.82 6.31 5.54
N HIS A 28 13.80 5.40 4.55
CA HIS A 28 14.96 5.12 3.69
C HIS A 28 15.63 6.38 3.13
N SER A 29 14.83 7.30 2.58
CA SER A 29 15.32 8.54 1.98
C SER A 29 15.98 9.47 3.00
N ARG A 30 15.42 9.55 4.21
CA ARG A 30 16.01 10.33 5.31
C ARG A 30 17.31 9.71 5.80
N TYR A 31 17.37 8.38 5.85
CA TYR A 31 18.58 7.66 6.19
C TYR A 31 19.67 7.82 5.14
N ASP A 32 19.38 7.64 3.85
CA ASP A 32 20.37 7.75 2.78
C ASP A 32 21.01 9.15 2.74
N ALA A 33 20.24 10.20 3.09
CA ALA A 33 20.74 11.56 3.23
C ALA A 33 21.79 11.74 4.35
N VAL A 34 21.86 10.83 5.32
CA VAL A 34 22.84 10.85 6.42
C VAL A 34 23.72 9.60 6.50
N ALA A 35 23.56 8.62 5.59
CA ALA A 35 24.27 7.34 5.63
C ALA A 35 25.79 7.52 5.67
N GLY A 36 26.32 8.47 4.88
CA GLY A 36 27.74 8.81 4.90
C GLY A 36 28.24 9.42 6.22
N ARG A 37 27.36 10.10 6.98
CA ARG A 37 27.68 10.70 8.29
C ARG A 37 27.68 9.69 9.43
N VAL A 38 26.95 8.59 9.28
CA VAL A 38 26.85 7.52 10.28
C VAL A 38 27.70 6.31 9.91
N SER A 39 28.55 6.44 8.87
CA SER A 39 29.34 5.35 8.31
C SER A 39 28.51 4.09 8.07
N GLY A 40 27.29 4.27 7.55
CA GLY A 40 26.34 3.20 7.28
C GLY A 40 26.27 2.87 5.78
N PRO A 41 25.88 1.63 5.41
CA PRO A 41 25.65 1.30 4.00
C PRO A 41 24.38 1.99 3.48
N SER A 42 24.15 1.94 2.16
CA SER A 42 22.90 2.43 1.57
C SER A 42 21.66 1.66 2.04
N SER A 43 20.50 2.30 2.02
CA SER A 43 19.21 1.67 2.32
C SER A 43 18.97 0.39 1.52
N ALA A 44 19.31 0.37 0.23
CA ALA A 44 19.20 -0.82 -0.62
C ALA A 44 20.01 -2.01 -0.11
N ARG A 45 21.23 -1.76 0.40
CA ARG A 45 22.07 -2.80 1.00
C ARG A 45 21.48 -3.33 2.31
N ILE A 46 20.87 -2.44 3.10
CA ILE A 46 20.17 -2.80 4.34
C ILE A 46 18.96 -3.69 4.02
N ILE A 47 18.14 -3.34 3.02
CA ILE A 47 17.01 -4.16 2.58
C ILE A 47 17.49 -5.53 2.10
N GLN A 48 18.54 -5.60 1.29
CA GLN A 48 19.10 -6.88 0.82
C GLN A 48 19.56 -7.78 1.98
N ARG A 49 20.07 -7.19 3.06
CA ARG A 49 20.62 -7.92 4.21
C ARG A 49 19.54 -8.36 5.20
N PHE A 50 18.55 -7.51 5.47
CA PHE A 50 17.51 -7.71 6.49
C PHE A 50 16.13 -8.08 5.90
N GLY A 51 16.02 -8.20 4.58
CA GLY A 51 14.78 -8.50 3.84
C GLY A 51 13.86 -7.29 3.63
N SER A 52 13.77 -6.39 4.61
CA SER A 52 12.99 -5.15 4.48
C SER A 52 13.53 -4.04 5.38
N TRP A 53 13.19 -2.77 5.09
CA TRP A 53 13.48 -1.64 5.98
C TRP A 53 12.92 -1.85 7.38
N ARG A 54 11.66 -2.29 7.41
CA ARG A 54 10.91 -2.42 8.64
C ARG A 54 11.61 -3.44 9.52
N SER A 55 12.01 -4.57 8.95
CA SER A 55 12.81 -5.59 9.64
C SER A 55 14.12 -5.03 10.18
N ALA A 56 14.86 -4.25 9.38
CA ALA A 56 16.12 -3.66 9.81
C ALA A 56 15.96 -2.66 10.96
N CYS A 57 14.97 -1.78 10.88
CA CYS A 57 14.71 -0.80 11.92
C CYS A 57 14.08 -1.40 13.17
N THR A 58 13.23 -2.43 13.03
CA THR A 58 12.77 -3.25 14.18
C THR A 58 13.97 -3.87 14.89
N ALA A 59 14.91 -4.48 14.15
CA ALA A 59 16.14 -5.03 14.72
C ALA A 59 17.02 -3.94 15.37
N ALA A 60 16.97 -2.72 14.85
CA ALA A 60 17.70 -1.57 15.40
C ALA A 60 16.98 -0.92 16.60
N GLY A 61 15.71 -1.25 16.88
CA GLY A 61 14.90 -0.58 17.89
C GLY A 61 14.54 0.87 17.53
N VAL A 62 14.46 1.18 16.23
CA VAL A 62 14.16 2.52 15.70
C VAL A 62 12.76 2.54 15.10
N THR A 63 11.96 3.56 15.40
CA THR A 63 10.65 3.73 14.75
C THR A 63 10.84 4.16 13.30
N THR A 64 10.42 3.32 12.36
CA THR A 64 10.31 3.70 10.95
C THR A 64 9.07 4.50 10.72
N ALA A 65 9.10 5.38 9.72
CA ALA A 65 7.86 5.84 9.12
C ALA A 65 7.24 4.56 8.57
N ALA A 66 6.12 4.13 9.16
CA ALA A 66 5.33 3.03 8.60
C ALA A 66 5.28 3.28 7.09
N ALA A 67 5.64 2.25 6.31
CA ALA A 67 5.71 2.31 4.86
C ALA A 67 4.59 3.22 4.35
N ALA A 68 4.98 4.27 3.65
CA ALA A 68 4.16 5.42 3.31
C ALA A 68 2.69 5.06 3.08
N ARG A 69 1.81 5.56 3.97
CA ARG A 69 0.36 5.36 3.99
C ARG A 69 -0.05 3.90 4.18
N GLU A 70 -1.14 3.67 4.90
CA GLU A 70 -1.95 2.49 4.57
C GLU A 70 -2.15 2.53 3.06
N TYR A 71 -1.57 1.56 2.34
CA TYR A 71 -1.93 1.35 0.95
C TYR A 71 -3.40 0.95 0.98
N ARG A 72 -4.29 1.94 0.93
CA ARG A 72 -5.69 1.75 0.59
C ARG A 72 -5.68 1.66 -0.92
N PRO A 73 -5.87 0.46 -1.51
CA PRO A 73 -6.08 0.37 -2.93
C PRO A 73 -7.21 1.35 -3.26
N LYS A 74 -7.08 2.11 -4.36
CA LYS A 74 -8.18 2.98 -4.83
C LYS A 74 -9.51 2.22 -4.89
N TRP A 75 -9.42 0.90 -5.10
CA TRP A 75 -10.54 -0.03 -5.18
C TRP A 75 -10.34 -1.17 -4.17
N ASP A 76 -10.77 -0.97 -2.93
CA ASP A 76 -10.98 -2.08 -2.00
C ASP A 76 -12.37 -2.71 -2.21
N ARG A 77 -12.61 -3.86 -1.57
CA ARG A 77 -13.88 -4.59 -1.74
C ARG A 77 -15.10 -3.76 -1.35
N ALA A 78 -15.00 -2.93 -0.31
CA ALA A 78 -16.10 -2.08 0.15
C ALA A 78 -16.40 -0.97 -0.86
N THR A 79 -15.38 -0.26 -1.33
CA THR A 79 -15.52 0.81 -2.34
C THR A 79 -16.10 0.26 -3.65
N VAL A 80 -15.64 -0.93 -4.06
CA VAL A 80 -16.17 -1.60 -5.25
C VAL A 80 -17.62 -2.06 -5.07
N ALA A 81 -17.96 -2.63 -3.91
CA ALA A 81 -19.34 -3.03 -3.59
C ALA A 81 -20.29 -1.82 -3.58
N ALA A 82 -19.89 -0.71 -2.97
CA ALA A 82 -20.64 0.53 -2.95
C ALA A 82 -20.88 1.10 -4.37
N ALA A 83 -19.87 1.05 -5.24
CA ALA A 83 -20.03 1.47 -6.64
C ALA A 83 -21.01 0.58 -7.42
N VAL A 84 -21.01 -0.73 -7.16
CA VAL A 84 -21.97 -1.68 -7.76
C VAL A 84 -23.37 -1.45 -7.19
N ALA A 85 -23.51 -1.18 -5.89
CA ALA A 85 -24.77 -0.81 -5.26
C ALA A 85 -25.36 0.47 -5.86
N ALA A 86 -24.55 1.52 -6.05
CA ALA A 86 -24.97 2.77 -6.69
C ALA A 86 -25.46 2.54 -8.13
N TYR A 87 -24.78 1.66 -8.88
CA TYR A 87 -25.25 1.25 -10.20
C TYR A 87 -26.58 0.50 -10.14
N LEU A 88 -26.74 -0.48 -9.24
CA LEU A 88 -27.98 -1.25 -9.11
C LEU A 88 -29.17 -0.38 -8.67
N ALA A 89 -28.91 0.67 -7.88
CA ALA A 89 -29.91 1.65 -7.47
C ALA A 89 -30.22 2.70 -8.56
N SER A 90 -29.41 2.79 -9.62
CA SER A 90 -29.63 3.78 -10.69
C SER A 90 -30.84 3.40 -11.54
N GLY A 91 -31.71 4.39 -11.80
CA GLY A 91 -32.87 4.22 -12.67
C GLY A 91 -32.44 3.88 -14.09
N GLY A 92 -32.72 2.67 -14.54
CA GLY A 92 -32.29 2.15 -15.85
C GLY A 92 -31.26 1.03 -15.78
N SER A 93 -30.77 0.67 -14.59
CA SER A 93 -29.89 -0.48 -14.42
C SER A 93 -30.59 -1.79 -14.80
N THR A 94 -29.96 -2.55 -15.70
CA THR A 94 -30.39 -3.92 -16.03
C THR A 94 -29.79 -4.97 -15.08
N GLY A 95 -28.89 -4.57 -14.18
CA GLY A 95 -28.16 -5.48 -13.28
C GLY A 95 -27.14 -6.40 -13.99
N THR A 96 -26.87 -6.15 -15.27
CA THR A 96 -25.95 -6.96 -16.07
C THR A 96 -24.54 -6.39 -16.07
N TYR A 97 -23.54 -7.26 -16.22
CA TYR A 97 -22.14 -6.85 -16.26
C TYR A 97 -21.81 -5.92 -17.45
N THR A 98 -22.44 -6.14 -18.59
CA THR A 98 -22.25 -5.31 -19.80
C THR A 98 -22.79 -3.91 -19.61
N ASP A 99 -23.96 -3.79 -18.99
CA ASP A 99 -24.60 -2.51 -18.69
C ASP A 99 -23.84 -1.74 -17.61
N TYR A 100 -23.38 -2.41 -16.55
CA TYR A 100 -22.45 -1.80 -15.58
C TYR A 100 -21.21 -1.22 -16.25
N GLN A 101 -20.59 -1.97 -17.18
CA GLN A 101 -19.43 -1.46 -17.90
C GLN A 101 -19.74 -0.21 -18.72
N ALA A 102 -20.91 -0.14 -19.35
CA ALA A 102 -21.35 1.05 -20.07
C ALA A 102 -21.56 2.24 -19.12
N TRP A 103 -22.22 2.01 -17.99
CA TRP A 103 -22.45 3.01 -16.94
C TRP A 103 -21.15 3.52 -16.30
N ALA A 104 -20.17 2.64 -16.09
CA ALA A 104 -18.89 2.99 -15.47
C ALA A 104 -17.95 3.76 -16.42
N ARG A 105 -18.07 3.57 -17.74
CA ARG A 105 -17.19 4.24 -18.74
C ARG A 105 -17.30 5.76 -18.75
N GLY A 106 -18.43 6.32 -18.31
CA GLY A 106 -18.68 7.76 -18.31
C GLY A 106 -18.02 8.54 -17.17
N GLU A 107 -17.44 7.86 -16.16
CA GLU A 107 -17.00 8.55 -14.94
C GLU A 107 -15.68 7.99 -14.41
N ALA A 108 -14.67 8.86 -14.29
CA ALA A 108 -13.31 8.49 -13.86
C ALA A 108 -13.22 7.99 -12.40
N ASP A 109 -14.29 8.16 -11.64
CA ASP A 109 -14.40 7.72 -10.24
C ASP A 109 -15.28 6.47 -10.05
N ARG A 110 -15.40 5.65 -11.11
CA ARG A 110 -16.05 4.33 -11.03
C ARG A 110 -15.04 3.21 -11.32
N PRO A 111 -15.11 2.07 -10.61
CA PRO A 111 -14.27 0.94 -10.94
C PRO A 111 -14.68 0.38 -12.31
N SER A 112 -13.71 0.06 -13.14
CA SER A 112 -14.00 -0.61 -14.42
C SER A 112 -14.56 -2.02 -14.17
N GLY A 113 -15.31 -2.57 -15.12
CA GLY A 113 -15.78 -3.96 -15.03
C GLY A 113 -14.67 -4.99 -14.71
N PRO A 114 -13.49 -4.92 -15.36
CA PRO A 114 -12.33 -5.72 -14.98
C PRO A 114 -11.88 -5.50 -13.53
N THR A 115 -11.82 -4.24 -13.06
CA THR A 115 -11.51 -3.91 -11.66
C THR A 115 -12.49 -4.60 -10.70
N VAL A 116 -13.79 -4.56 -11.00
CA VAL A 116 -14.82 -5.21 -10.18
C VAL A 116 -14.54 -6.70 -10.05
N ARG A 117 -14.30 -7.40 -11.17
CA ARG A 117 -14.03 -8.84 -11.15
C ARG A 117 -12.76 -9.18 -10.38
N ASN A 118 -11.69 -8.41 -10.58
CA ASN A 118 -10.40 -8.64 -9.93
C ASN A 118 -10.48 -8.45 -8.40
N VAL A 119 -11.24 -7.45 -7.93
CA VAL A 119 -11.36 -7.14 -6.50
C VAL A 119 -12.40 -8.04 -5.82
N MET A 120 -13.52 -8.34 -6.49
CA MET A 120 -14.66 -9.04 -5.90
C MET A 120 -14.61 -10.56 -6.05
N GLY A 121 -13.87 -11.08 -7.03
CA GLY A 121 -13.84 -12.50 -7.41
C GLY A 121 -14.79 -12.85 -8.54
N GLY A 122 -15.73 -11.95 -8.88
CA GLY A 122 -16.69 -12.13 -9.96
C GLY A 122 -17.85 -11.13 -9.88
N TRP A 123 -18.72 -11.14 -10.90
CA TRP A 123 -19.87 -10.22 -10.97
C TRP A 123 -21.01 -10.62 -10.01
N ASN A 124 -21.20 -11.92 -9.76
CA ASN A 124 -22.25 -12.37 -8.84
C ASN A 124 -21.87 -12.03 -7.40
N GLU A 125 -20.62 -12.27 -7.02
CA GLU A 125 -20.06 -11.90 -5.72
C GLU A 125 -20.11 -10.39 -5.49
N ALA A 126 -19.91 -9.59 -6.54
CA ALA A 126 -20.05 -8.14 -6.49
C ALA A 126 -21.49 -7.71 -6.20
N LYS A 127 -22.49 -8.33 -6.83
CA LYS A 127 -23.92 -8.05 -6.56
C LYS A 127 -24.34 -8.50 -5.16
N GLU A 128 -23.87 -9.66 -4.70
CA GLU A 128 -24.16 -10.14 -3.34
C GLU A 128 -23.59 -9.19 -2.29
N ALA A 129 -22.34 -8.73 -2.48
CA ALA A 129 -21.74 -7.74 -1.60
C ALA A 129 -22.48 -6.40 -1.65
N ALA A 130 -22.86 -5.94 -2.85
CA ALA A 130 -23.65 -4.72 -3.02
C ALA A 130 -25.04 -4.80 -2.35
N GLY A 131 -25.69 -5.97 -2.39
CA GLY A 131 -26.98 -6.18 -1.72
C GLY A 131 -26.89 -6.05 -0.19
N ARG A 132 -25.75 -6.39 0.41
CA ARG A 132 -25.50 -6.18 1.85
C ARG A 132 -25.33 -4.69 2.18
N ASP A 133 -24.72 -3.92 1.28
CA ASP A 133 -24.53 -2.47 1.45
C ASP A 133 -25.80 -1.65 1.16
N LEU A 134 -26.67 -2.12 0.26
CA LEU A 134 -27.97 -1.49 -0.04
C LEU A 134 -28.97 -1.55 1.11
N THR A 135 -28.66 -2.32 2.16
CA THR A 135 -29.49 -2.41 3.36
C THR A 135 -28.80 -1.63 4.48
N PRO A 136 -28.95 -0.29 4.56
CA PRO A 136 -28.50 0.43 5.74
C PRO A 136 -29.31 -0.09 6.93
N ARG A 137 -28.61 -0.48 7.98
CA ARG A 137 -29.19 -0.97 9.23
C ARG A 137 -29.79 0.17 10.04
#